data_AF-A0A0W0XM03-F1
#
_entry.id   AF-A0A0W0XM03-F1
#
_cell.length_a   1.000
_cell.length_b   1.000
_cell.length_c   1.000
_cell.angle_alpha   90.00
_cell.angle_beta   90.00
_cell.angle_gamma   90.00
#
_symmetry.space_group_name_H-M   'P 1'
#
loop_
_entity.id
_entity.type
_entity.pdbx_description
1 polymer ?
#
loop_
_entity_poly.entity_id
_entity_poly.type
_entity_poly.pdbx_seq_one_letter_code
_entity_poly.pdbx_strand_id
1 'polypeptide(L)' 'MAILKGNLAGKKEKVKIELKLDTLRAIECYCEWAKIDDIGYFVEEAAQFVFSKDREWKQHLKQLKKTGSPSQN' A
#
# COMPACT_ATOMS: atom_id res chain seq x y z
N MET A 1 -21.13 20.98 -20.83
CA MET A 1 -19.65 20.89 -20.77
C MET A 1 -19.29 19.61 -20.02
N ALA A 2 -18.52 18.70 -20.63
CA ALA A 2 -18.16 17.43 -20.02
C ALA A 2 -17.01 17.64 -19.02
N ILE A 3 -17.23 17.29 -17.74
CA ILE A 3 -16.16 17.21 -16.74
C ILE A 3 -15.46 15.87 -16.95
N LEU A 4 -14.41 15.87 -17.76
CA LEU A 4 -13.45 14.78 -17.83
C LEU A 4 -12.72 14.74 -16.49
N LYS A 5 -13.22 13.95 -15.53
CA LYS A 5 -12.41 13.51 -14.37
C LYS A 5 -11.34 12.56 -14.91
N GLY A 6 -10.27 13.16 -15.42
CA GLY A 6 -9.05 12.47 -15.83
C GLY A 6 -8.58 11.62 -14.66
N ASN A 7 -8.55 10.33 -14.93
CA ASN A 7 -8.08 9.25 -14.08
C ASN A 7 -6.79 9.64 -13.33
N LEU A 8 -6.92 10.06 -12.06
CA LEU A 8 -5.81 10.12 -11.11
C LEU A 8 -5.47 8.69 -10.66
N ALA A 9 -5.27 7.79 -11.63
CA ALA A 9 -4.59 6.54 -11.39
C ALA A 9 -3.16 6.93 -10.99
N GLY A 10 -2.94 7.06 -9.67
CA GLY A 10 -1.63 7.32 -9.11
C GLY A 10 -0.61 6.38 -9.74
N LYS A 11 0.60 6.87 -10.00
CA LYS A 11 1.66 6.09 -10.65
C LYS A 11 1.78 4.74 -9.94
N LYS A 12 1.37 3.68 -10.64
CA LYS A 12 1.58 2.29 -10.21
C LYS A 12 2.90 1.83 -10.80
N GLU A 13 3.88 1.58 -9.95
CA GLU A 13 5.15 0.99 -10.35
C GLU A 13 5.06 -0.53 -10.24
N LYS A 14 5.57 -1.22 -11.26
CA LYS A 14 5.64 -2.68 -11.24
C LYS A 14 6.79 -3.11 -10.35
N VAL A 15 6.47 -3.72 -9.22
CA VAL A 15 7.46 -4.32 -8.32
C VAL A 15 7.53 -5.82 -8.60
N LYS A 16 8.75 -6.34 -8.78
CA LYS A 16 8.99 -7.79 -8.82
C LYS A 16 9.21 -8.25 -7.39
N ILE A 17 8.36 -9.15 -6.89
CA ILE A 17 8.39 -9.62 -5.50
C ILE A 17 8.59 -11.13 -5.54
N GLU A 18 9.49 -11.63 -4.70
CA GLU A 18 9.69 -13.07 -4.49
C GLU A 18 9.01 -13.45 -3.16
N LEU A 19 8.06 -14.37 -3.24
CA LEU A 19 7.29 -14.87 -2.11
C LEU A 19 7.50 -16.37 -1.97
N LYS A 20 7.38 -16.88 -0.73
CA LYS A 20 7.30 -18.33 -0.52
C LYS A 20 6.05 -18.88 -1.22
N LEU A 21 6.18 -20.07 -1.80
CA LEU A 21 5.09 -20.71 -2.54
C LEU A 21 3.83 -20.88 -1.69
N ASP A 22 3.98 -21.29 -0.42
CA ASP A 22 2.85 -21.47 0.51
C ASP A 22 2.11 -20.16 0.77
N THR A 23 2.85 -19.06 0.91
CA THR A 23 2.28 -17.72 1.10
C THR A 23 1.55 -17.27 -0.16
N LEU A 24 2.15 -17.47 -1.34
CA LEU A 24 1.51 -17.13 -2.62
C LEU A 24 0.19 -17.87 -2.79
N ARG A 25 0.16 -19.18 -2.52
CA ARG A 25 -1.07 -19.99 -2.61
C ARG A 25 -2.17 -19.52 -1.65
N ALA A 26 -1.80 -19.14 -0.43
CA ALA A 26 -2.76 -18.60 0.53
C ALA A 26 -3.35 -17.27 0.04
N ILE A 27 -2.52 -16.41 -0.56
CA ILE A 27 -2.96 -15.14 -1.17
C ILE A 27 -3.89 -15.42 -2.34
N GLU A 28 -3.51 -16.30 -3.26
CA GLU A 28 -4.33 -16.66 -4.43
C GLU A 28 -5.70 -17.22 -4.02
N CYS A 29 -5.73 -18.14 -3.05
CA CYS A 29 -6.98 -18.69 -2.51
C CYS A 29 -7.86 -17.61 -1.88
N TYR A 30 -7.26 -16.68 -1.12
CA TYR A 30 -7.99 -15.56 -0.55
C TYR A 30 -8.53 -14.62 -1.64
N CYS A 31 -7.71 -14.31 -2.64
CA CYS A 31 -8.10 -13.48 -3.78
C CYS A 31 -9.25 -14.12 -4.57
N GLU A 32 -9.23 -15.44 -4.79
CA GLU A 32 -10.32 -16.16 -5.45
C GLU A 32 -11.62 -16.10 -4.64
N TRP A 33 -11.56 -16.33 -3.33
CA TRP A 33 -12.72 -16.22 -2.43
C TRP A 33 -13.30 -14.79 -2.39
N ALA A 34 -12.42 -13.79 -2.32
CA ALA A 34 -12.80 -12.38 -2.24
C ALA A 34 -13.11 -11.74 -3.61
N LYS A 35 -12.96 -12.49 -4.71
CA LYS A 35 -13.09 -11.99 -6.10
C LYS A 35 -12.17 -10.80 -6.40
N ILE A 36 -10.91 -10.93 -5.99
CA ILE A 36 -9.83 -9.97 -6.26
C ILE A 36 -9.00 -10.53 -7.43
N ASP A 37 -9.07 -9.86 -8.58
CA ASP A 37 -8.33 -10.28 -9.79
C ASP A 37 -6.85 -9.86 -9.77
N ASP A 38 -6.46 -8.91 -8.91
CA ASP A 38 -5.13 -8.32 -8.90
C ASP A 38 -4.43 -8.55 -7.55
N ILE A 39 -3.37 -9.37 -7.54
CA ILE A 39 -2.53 -9.59 -6.35
C ILE A 39 -1.90 -8.28 -5.87
N GLY A 40 -1.60 -7.35 -6.78
CA GLY A 40 -1.10 -6.02 -6.43
C GLY A 40 -2.08 -5.24 -5.55
N TYR A 41 -3.37 -5.31 -5.84
CA TYR A 41 -4.43 -4.73 -5.02
C TYR A 41 -4.47 -5.36 -3.63
N PHE A 42 -4.39 -6.68 -3.54
CA PHE A 42 -4.28 -7.37 -2.23
C PHE A 42 -3.07 -6.87 -1.43
N VAL A 43 -1.91 -6.75 -2.06
CA VAL A 43 -0.67 -6.29 -1.41
C VAL A 43 -0.80 -4.83 -0.96
N GLU A 44 -1.41 -3.97 -1.77
CA GLU A 44 -1.65 -2.56 -1.43
C GLU A 44 -2.57 -2.43 -0.22
N GLU A 45 -3.71 -3.15 -0.22
CA GLU A 45 -4.64 -3.16 0.91
C GLU A 45 -4.01 -3.74 2.18
N ALA A 46 -3.24 -4.82 2.06
CA ALA A 46 -2.50 -5.39 3.18
C ALA A 46 -1.48 -4.40 3.76
N ALA A 47 -0.75 -3.68 2.90
CA ALA A 47 0.18 -2.64 3.33
C ALA A 47 -0.56 -1.48 4.02
N GLN A 48 -1.67 -0.99 3.47
CA GLN A 48 -2.51 0.04 4.10
C GLN A 48 -3.02 -0.41 5.47
N PHE A 49 -3.43 -1.66 5.60
CA PHE A 49 -3.86 -2.23 6.86
C PHE A 49 -2.72 -2.25 7.89
N VAL A 50 -1.52 -2.71 7.50
CA VAL A 50 -0.33 -2.68 8.35
C VAL A 50 -0.03 -1.25 8.79
N PHE A 51 0.03 -0.28 7.86
CA PHE A 51 0.30 1.12 8.21
C PHE A 51 -0.75 1.73 9.15
N SER A 52 -2.01 1.28 9.02
CA SER A 52 -3.11 1.72 9.86
C SER A 52 -3.11 1.07 11.25
N LYS A 53 -2.51 -0.10 11.43
CA LYS A 53 -2.51 -0.81 12.72
C LYS A 53 -1.20 -0.71 13.48
N ASP A 54 -0.09 -0.57 12.76
CA ASP A 54 1.24 -0.51 13.35
C ASP A 54 1.45 0.82 14.09
N ARG A 55 1.55 0.72 15.43
CA ARG A 55 1.73 1.89 16.31
C ARG A 55 3.14 2.44 16.21
N GLU A 56 4.13 1.57 16.04
CA GLU A 56 5.54 1.94 15.95
C GLU A 56 5.78 2.69 14.63
N TRP A 57 5.22 2.20 13.53
CA TRP A 57 5.23 2.89 12.23
C TRP A 57 4.62 4.29 12.32
N LYS A 58 3.45 4.41 12.97
CA LYS A 58 2.82 5.71 13.19
C LYS A 58 3.66 6.64 14.05
N GLN A 59 4.34 6.12 15.07
CA GLN A 59 5.25 6.90 15.90
C GLN A 59 6.48 7.34 15.12
N HIS A 60 7.05 6.45 14.32
CA HIS A 60 8.17 6.75 13.42
C HIS A 60 7.81 7.88 12.45
N LEU A 61 6.66 7.80 11.78
CA LEU A 61 6.18 8.87 10.88
C LEU A 61 6.01 10.22 11.60
N LYS A 62 5.55 10.23 12.86
CA LYS A 62 5.45 11.46 13.67
C LYS A 62 6.83 12.04 13.99
N GLN A 63 7.81 11.19 14.28
CA GLN A 63 9.19 11.62 14.55
C GLN A 63 9.86 12.16 13.29
N LEU A 64 9.69 11.48 12.15
CA LEU A 64 10.23 11.92 10.86
C LEU A 64 9.71 13.31 10.45
N LYS A 65 8.44 13.60 10.69
CA LYS A 65 7.85 14.93 10.46
C LYS A 65 8.46 16.03 11.34
N LYS A 66 8.90 15.69 12.56
CA LYS A 66 9.54 16.64 13.48
C LYS A 66 10.99 16.93 13.09
N THR A 67 11.69 15.96 12.50
CA THR A 67 13.07 16.11 12.04
C THR A 67 13.18 16.69 10.63
N GLY A 68 12.08 16.70 9.85
CA GLY A 68 12.05 17.21 8.47
C GLY A 68 11.65 18.68 8.31
N SER A 69 11.36 19.41 9.39
CA SER A 69 11.25 20.88 9.35
C SER A 69 12.61 21.49 9.66
N PRO A 70 13.31 22.11 8.69
CA PRO A 70 14.37 23.05 9.02
C PRO A 70 13.69 24.25 9.71
N SER A 71 13.70 24.25 11.05
CA SER A 71 13.68 25.51 11.79
C SER A 71 14.98 26.22 11.45
N GLN A 72 14.97 27.02 10.38
CA GLN A 72 15.84 28.18 10.28
C GLN A 72 15.12 29.33 10.97
N ASN A 73 15.47 29.55 12.24
CA ASN A 73 15.52 30.90 12.81
C ASN A 73 16.90 31.47 12.51
#